data_AF-A0A8I3X8G9-F1
#
_entry.id   AF-A0A8I3X8G9-F1
#
_cell.length_a   1.000
_cell.length_b   1.000
_cell.length_c   1.000
_cell.angle_alpha   90.00
_cell.angle_beta   90.00
_cell.angle_gamma   90.00
#
_symmetry.space_group_name_H-M   'P 1'
#
loop_
_entity.id
_entity.type
_entity.pdbx_description
1 polymer ?
#
loop_
_entity_poly.entity_id
_entity_poly.type
_entity_poly.pdbx_seq_one_letter_code
_entity_poly.pdbx_strand_id
1 'polypeptide(L)'
;MHCARGVSIKYHETHTHNEAKEKVHSSHSFRNLLENGSVYVGLNAALCGLIGNSLFRRVLNVTKARIVSALPMAVLPFFTTEVTYRGFVNFPLITELIYFLGDLNCETCTATRSGLVGLLVGGLYPVFLALPVNGSLAARYETALLPNKGNILSYWIRVSKPVFRKMLFPILLQTVFSAYLGSKQYKLLIKALHLPEPGQEIH
;
A
#
# COMPACT_ATOMS: atom_id res chain seq x y z
N MET A 1 -17.31 -59.05 10.03
CA MET A 1 -17.44 -57.74 9.34
C MET A 1 -17.05 -56.52 10.21
N HIS A 2 -16.20 -56.66 11.25
CA HIS A 2 -15.87 -55.54 12.16
C HIS A 2 -14.59 -54.74 11.81
N CYS A 3 -13.79 -55.15 10.82
CA CYS A 3 -12.53 -54.48 10.50
C CYS A 3 -12.67 -53.27 9.54
N ALA A 4 -13.75 -53.20 8.75
CA ALA A 4 -13.95 -52.14 7.75
C ALA A 4 -14.44 -50.79 8.34
N ARG A 5 -15.15 -50.81 9.49
CA ARG A 5 -15.61 -49.57 10.15
C ARG A 5 -14.48 -48.79 10.82
N GLY A 6 -13.48 -49.47 11.38
CA GLY A 6 -12.35 -48.81 12.05
C GLY A 6 -11.42 -48.05 11.10
N VAL A 7 -11.30 -48.51 9.85
CA VAL A 7 -10.48 -47.85 8.82
C VAL A 7 -11.16 -46.58 8.31
N SER A 8 -12.48 -46.61 8.10
CA SER A 8 -13.25 -45.46 7.60
C SER A 8 -13.30 -44.31 8.61
N ILE A 9 -13.43 -44.60 9.91
CA ILE A 9 -13.41 -43.59 10.98
C ILE A 9 -12.03 -42.95 11.08
N LYS A 10 -10.96 -43.74 11.06
CA LYS A 10 -9.58 -43.23 11.10
C LYS A 10 -9.25 -42.38 9.87
N TYR A 11 -9.70 -42.78 8.68
CA TYR A 11 -9.52 -41.99 7.45
C TYR A 11 -10.25 -40.65 7.53
N HIS A 12 -11.50 -40.65 8.00
CA HIS A 12 -12.31 -39.44 8.15
C HIS A 12 -11.72 -38.48 9.19
N GLU A 13 -11.28 -39.00 10.33
CA GLU A 13 -10.67 -38.23 11.42
C GLU A 13 -9.32 -37.62 11.01
N THR A 14 -8.48 -38.38 10.28
CA THR A 14 -7.21 -37.86 9.75
C THR A 14 -7.42 -36.81 8.64
N HIS A 15 -8.47 -36.97 7.82
CA HIS A 15 -8.83 -35.97 6.78
C HIS A 15 -9.31 -34.66 7.42
N THR A 16 -10.21 -34.72 8.41
CA THR A 16 -10.68 -33.53 9.15
C THR A 16 -9.57 -32.84 9.94
N HIS A 17 -8.62 -33.59 10.51
CA HIS A 17 -7.47 -33.01 11.23
C HIS A 17 -6.49 -32.29 10.30
N ASN A 18 -6.28 -32.83 9.09
CA ASN A 18 -5.45 -32.22 8.07
C ASN A 18 -6.12 -30.99 7.46
N GLU A 19 -7.43 -31.03 7.20
CA GLU A 19 -8.21 -29.88 6.76
C GLU A 19 -8.24 -28.77 7.80
N ALA A 20 -8.39 -29.08 9.09
CA ALA A 20 -8.32 -28.08 10.16
C ALA A 20 -6.92 -27.45 10.26
N LYS A 21 -5.85 -28.25 10.15
CA LYS A 21 -4.47 -27.73 10.09
C LYS A 21 -4.23 -26.85 8.86
N GLU A 22 -4.76 -27.23 7.71
CA GLU A 22 -4.64 -26.47 6.46
C GLU A 22 -5.42 -25.15 6.52
N LYS A 23 -6.62 -25.14 7.11
CA LYS A 23 -7.42 -23.93 7.35
C LYS A 23 -6.72 -22.96 8.31
N VAL A 24 -6.19 -23.44 9.43
CA VAL A 24 -5.44 -22.62 10.40
C VAL A 24 -4.14 -22.08 9.78
N HIS A 25 -3.42 -22.91 9.02
CA HIS A 25 -2.20 -22.50 8.33
C HIS A 25 -2.48 -21.46 7.22
N SER A 26 -3.54 -21.65 6.44
CA SER A 26 -3.98 -20.73 5.39
C SER A 26 -4.43 -19.38 5.95
N SER A 27 -5.20 -19.38 7.05
CA SER A 27 -5.62 -18.15 7.74
C SER A 27 -4.43 -17.37 8.31
N HIS A 28 -3.47 -18.05 8.93
CA HIS A 28 -2.24 -17.41 9.44
C HIS A 28 -1.36 -16.86 8.31
N SER A 29 -1.19 -17.63 7.22
CA SER A 29 -0.45 -17.20 6.02
C SER A 29 -1.09 -15.97 5.35
N PHE A 30 -2.42 -15.96 5.25
CA PHE A 30 -3.18 -14.83 4.70
C PHE A 30 -3.02 -13.56 5.57
N ARG A 31 -3.17 -13.68 6.90
CA ARG A 31 -2.94 -12.56 7.83
C ARG A 31 -1.52 -12.02 7.75
N ASN A 32 -0.52 -12.90 7.71
CA ASN A 32 0.88 -12.50 7.55
C ASN A 32 1.13 -11.81 6.21
N LEU A 33 0.52 -12.25 5.11
CA LEU A 33 0.68 -11.58 3.82
C LEU A 33 -0.03 -10.21 3.78
N LEU A 34 -1.20 -10.07 4.41
CA LEU A 34 -1.91 -8.79 4.51
C LEU A 34 -1.12 -7.80 5.37
N GLU A 35 -0.65 -8.25 6.52
CA GLU A 35 0.08 -7.43 7.49
C GLU A 35 1.44 -7.04 6.92
N ASN A 36 2.26 -8.01 6.50
CA ASN A 36 3.57 -7.73 5.92
C ASN A 36 3.44 -6.96 4.60
N GLY A 37 2.44 -7.29 3.77
CA GLY A 37 2.22 -6.61 2.49
C GLY A 37 1.90 -5.13 2.66
N SER A 38 0.99 -4.79 3.58
CA SER A 38 0.66 -3.39 3.89
C SER A 38 1.87 -2.63 4.45
N VAL A 39 2.66 -3.27 5.32
CA VAL A 39 3.88 -2.69 5.88
C VAL A 39 4.94 -2.46 4.81
N TYR A 40 5.16 -3.39 3.88
CA TYR A 40 6.10 -3.21 2.76
C TYR A 40 5.69 -2.06 1.84
N VAL A 41 4.41 -1.97 1.49
CA VAL A 41 3.88 -0.88 0.66
C VAL A 41 4.03 0.47 1.38
N GLY A 42 3.76 0.52 2.68
CA GLY A 42 3.98 1.70 3.53
C GLY A 42 5.45 2.09 3.65
N LEU A 43 6.36 1.13 3.84
CA LEU A 43 7.80 1.37 3.89
C LEU A 43 8.33 1.93 2.57
N ASN A 44 7.89 1.38 1.44
CA ASN A 44 8.25 1.91 0.13
C ASN A 44 7.71 3.33 -0.10
N ALA A 45 6.51 3.64 0.41
CA ALA A 45 5.97 5.00 0.38
C ALA A 45 6.79 5.98 1.24
N ALA A 46 7.25 5.54 2.41
CA ALA A 46 8.16 6.32 3.26
C ALA A 46 9.50 6.60 2.56
N LEU A 47 10.09 5.58 1.92
CA LEU A 47 11.30 5.72 1.11
C LEU A 47 11.07 6.67 -0.06
N CYS A 48 9.93 6.57 -0.74
CA CYS A 48 9.55 7.48 -1.82
C CYS A 48 9.48 8.94 -1.32
N GLY A 49 8.84 9.18 -0.17
CA GLY A 49 8.79 10.48 0.49
C GLY A 49 10.17 11.02 0.87
N LEU A 50 11.07 10.18 1.40
CA LEU A 50 12.44 10.56 1.74
C LEU A 50 13.29 10.90 0.50
N ILE A 51 13.17 10.11 -0.57
CA ILE A 51 13.85 10.36 -1.84
C ILE A 51 13.35 11.69 -2.43
N GLY A 52 12.04 11.90 -2.45
CA GLY A 52 11.43 13.15 -2.90
C GLY A 52 11.93 14.36 -2.10
N ASN A 53 11.95 14.23 -0.78
CA ASN A 53 12.47 15.27 0.12
C ASN A 53 13.95 15.58 -0.16
N SER A 54 14.79 14.56 -0.36
CA SER A 54 16.21 14.73 -0.70
C SER A 54 16.40 15.46 -2.04
N LEU A 55 15.61 15.11 -3.05
CA LEU A 55 15.64 15.76 -4.36
C LEU A 55 15.19 17.23 -4.29
N PHE A 56 14.10 17.53 -3.60
CA PHE A 56 13.63 18.92 -3.42
C PHE A 56 14.62 19.77 -2.62
N ARG A 57 15.24 19.21 -1.58
CA ARG A 57 16.31 19.89 -0.83
C ARG A 57 17.50 20.26 -1.70
N ARG A 58 17.89 19.37 -2.63
CA ARG A 58 19.00 19.63 -3.56
C ARG A 58 18.65 20.71 -4.57
N VAL A 59 17.40 20.79 -5.03
CA VAL A 59 16.95 21.84 -5.96
C VAL A 59 16.80 23.19 -5.26
N LEU A 60 16.31 23.22 -4.01
CA LEU A 60 16.07 24.45 -3.23
C LEU A 60 17.25 24.86 -2.32
N ASN A 61 18.39 24.17 -2.43
CA ASN A 61 19.61 24.38 -1.65
C ASN A 61 19.40 24.42 -0.12
N VAL A 62 18.46 23.63 0.39
CA VAL A 62 18.08 23.59 1.81
C VAL A 62 18.97 22.60 2.57
N THR A 63 19.99 23.10 3.27
CA THR A 63 20.89 22.28 4.11
C THR A 63 20.41 22.13 5.55
N LYS A 64 19.67 23.10 6.08
CA LYS A 64 19.15 23.11 7.47
C LYS A 64 17.95 22.18 7.67
N ALA A 65 17.68 21.80 8.93
CA ALA A 65 16.51 21.03 9.37
C ALA A 65 16.32 19.64 8.71
N ARG A 66 17.41 18.93 8.36
CA ARG A 66 17.40 17.66 7.62
C ARG A 66 16.51 16.60 8.29
N ILE A 67 16.69 16.39 9.59
CA ILE A 67 15.94 15.41 10.39
C ILE A 67 14.48 15.84 10.56
N VAL A 68 14.24 17.13 10.86
CA VAL A 68 12.90 17.68 11.11
C VAL A 68 11.99 17.60 9.87
N SER A 69 12.53 17.73 8.66
CA SER A 69 11.75 17.53 7.42
C SER A 69 11.64 16.06 7.00
N ALA A 70 12.61 15.22 7.39
CA ALA A 70 12.62 13.80 7.01
C ALA A 70 11.59 13.00 7.83
N LEU A 71 11.40 13.37 9.10
CA LEU A 71 10.43 12.73 9.99
C LEU A 71 8.98 12.78 9.46
N PRO A 72 8.38 13.95 9.15
CA PRO A 72 7.02 14.00 8.60
C PRO A 72 6.94 13.38 7.20
N MET A 73 8.02 13.43 6.42
CA MET A 73 8.07 12.82 5.08
C MET A 73 8.19 11.29 5.10
N ALA A 74 8.61 10.70 6.22
CA ALA A 74 8.61 9.25 6.40
C ALA A 74 7.31 8.80 7.09
N VAL A 75 6.97 9.45 8.20
CA VAL A 75 5.84 9.07 9.07
C VAL A 75 4.50 9.29 8.37
N LEU A 76 4.28 10.45 7.75
CA LEU A 76 2.98 10.74 7.14
C LEU A 76 2.70 9.81 5.95
N PRO A 77 3.60 9.64 4.96
CA PRO A 77 3.35 8.72 3.85
C PRO A 77 3.29 7.25 4.28
N PHE A 78 4.04 6.85 5.31
CA PHE A 78 3.95 5.50 5.87
C PHE A 78 2.54 5.23 6.41
N PHE A 79 2.07 6.04 7.36
CA PHE A 79 0.76 5.82 8.00
C PHE A 79 -0.41 6.02 7.03
N THR A 80 -0.37 7.06 6.19
CA THR A 80 -1.45 7.25 5.20
C THR A 80 -1.51 6.10 4.21
N THR A 81 -0.38 5.62 3.71
CA THR A 81 -0.36 4.48 2.80
C THR A 81 -0.79 3.20 3.50
N GLU A 82 -0.34 2.95 4.73
CA GLU A 82 -0.75 1.75 5.48
C GLU A 82 -2.25 1.75 5.76
N VAL A 83 -2.80 2.84 6.30
CA VAL A 83 -4.23 2.96 6.61
C VAL A 83 -5.07 2.86 5.34
N THR A 84 -4.66 3.53 4.27
CA THR A 84 -5.37 3.47 2.98
C THR A 84 -5.27 2.08 2.37
N TYR A 85 -4.09 1.45 2.37
CA TYR A 85 -3.92 0.11 1.82
C TYR A 85 -4.75 -0.92 2.61
N ARG A 86 -4.74 -0.86 3.94
CA ARG A 86 -5.60 -1.71 4.78
C ARG A 86 -7.09 -1.41 4.53
N GLY A 87 -7.49 -0.15 4.45
CA GLY A 87 -8.89 0.26 4.29
C GLY A 87 -9.47 0.12 2.87
N PHE A 88 -8.64 0.01 1.84
CA PHE A 88 -9.09 -0.16 0.44
C PHE A 88 -8.81 -1.55 -0.12
N VAL A 89 -7.80 -2.26 0.40
CA VAL A 89 -7.36 -3.59 -0.09
C VAL A 89 -7.73 -4.70 0.89
N ASN A 90 -7.61 -4.48 2.22
CA ASN A 90 -7.89 -5.53 3.22
C ASN A 90 -9.35 -5.54 3.71
N PHE A 91 -9.98 -4.38 3.81
CA PHE A 91 -11.39 -4.25 4.18
C PHE A 91 -12.18 -3.55 3.07
N PRO A 92 -13.28 -4.12 2.55
CA PRO A 92 -14.18 -3.42 1.61
C PRO A 92 -15.11 -2.43 2.34
N LEU A 93 -14.69 -1.86 3.48
CA LEU A 93 -15.47 -0.96 4.30
C LEU A 93 -14.98 0.46 4.08
N ILE A 94 -15.54 1.15 3.07
CA ILE A 94 -15.94 2.58 3.13
C ILE A 94 -16.81 2.88 1.91
N THR A 95 -18.04 3.25 2.24
CA THR A 95 -19.24 3.53 1.44
C THR A 95 -19.04 4.60 0.34
N GLU A 96 -17.99 5.42 0.41
CA GLU A 96 -17.73 6.49 -0.58
C GLU A 96 -17.24 5.98 -1.94
N LEU A 97 -16.62 4.79 -1.99
CA LEU A 97 -16.17 4.17 -3.25
C LEU A 97 -17.12 3.07 -3.75
N ILE A 98 -18.35 2.99 -3.24
CA ILE A 98 -19.40 2.14 -3.82
C ILE A 98 -19.87 2.73 -5.16
N TYR A 99 -19.71 4.04 -5.38
CA TYR A 99 -20.08 4.70 -6.65
C TYR A 99 -19.18 4.37 -7.85
N PHE A 100 -17.98 3.82 -7.67
CA PHE A 100 -17.06 3.55 -8.78
C PHE A 100 -17.00 2.06 -9.20
N LEU A 101 -17.71 1.19 -8.47
CA LEU A 101 -17.61 -0.26 -8.57
C LEU A 101 -18.96 -0.85 -8.98
N GLY A 102 -19.29 -0.79 -10.27
CA GLY A 102 -20.17 -1.79 -10.85
C GLY A 102 -19.48 -3.15 -10.78
N ASP A 103 -19.98 -4.03 -9.91
CA ASP A 103 -19.83 -5.49 -9.87
C ASP A 103 -18.46 -6.07 -10.26
N LEU A 104 -17.56 -6.37 -9.28
CA LEU A 104 -16.25 -6.98 -9.58
C LEU A 104 -15.83 -8.06 -8.56
N ASN A 105 -16.11 -9.31 -8.93
CA ASN A 105 -15.49 -10.54 -8.40
C ASN A 105 -14.23 -10.95 -9.22
N CYS A 106 -13.33 -10.00 -9.56
CA CYS A 106 -12.23 -10.26 -10.50
C CYS A 106 -10.84 -9.87 -9.96
N GLU A 107 -9.84 -10.72 -10.21
CA GLU A 107 -8.42 -10.52 -9.88
C GLU A 107 -7.90 -9.17 -10.38
N THR A 108 -8.30 -8.79 -11.59
CA THR A 108 -7.91 -7.54 -12.25
C THR A 108 -8.42 -6.31 -11.50
N CYS A 109 -9.57 -6.40 -10.84
CA CYS A 109 -10.12 -5.29 -10.06
C CYS A 109 -9.31 -5.00 -8.82
N THR A 110 -8.99 -6.05 -8.06
CA THR A 110 -8.18 -5.92 -6.84
C THR A 110 -6.77 -5.44 -7.18
N ALA A 111 -6.19 -5.92 -8.28
CA ALA A 111 -4.90 -5.46 -8.78
C ALA A 111 -4.92 -3.98 -9.24
N THR A 112 -5.97 -3.54 -9.94
CA THR A 112 -6.08 -2.13 -10.39
C THR A 112 -6.34 -1.18 -9.23
N ARG A 113 -7.17 -1.57 -8.24
CA ARG A 113 -7.41 -0.77 -7.03
C ARG A 113 -6.14 -0.61 -6.19
N SER A 114 -5.45 -1.71 -5.90
CA SER A 114 -4.20 -1.68 -5.14
C SER A 114 -3.09 -0.91 -5.87
N GLY A 115 -3.02 -1.05 -7.20
CA GLY A 115 -2.15 -0.23 -8.05
C GLY A 115 -2.48 1.27 -7.96
N LEU A 116 -3.76 1.64 -8.06
CA LEU A 116 -4.20 3.03 -7.98
C LEU A 116 -3.90 3.66 -6.62
N VAL A 117 -4.13 2.92 -5.53
CA VAL A 117 -3.77 3.36 -4.16
C VAL A 117 -2.25 3.53 -4.04
N GLY A 118 -1.47 2.57 -4.53
CA GLY A 118 -0.01 2.64 -4.54
C GLY A 118 0.52 3.84 -5.35
N LEU A 119 -0.11 4.15 -6.48
CA LEU A 119 0.23 5.29 -7.33
C LEU A 119 -0.10 6.62 -6.65
N LEU A 120 -1.36 6.80 -6.22
CA LEU A 120 -1.85 8.07 -5.69
C LEU A 120 -1.30 8.35 -4.30
N VAL A 121 -1.45 7.40 -3.37
CA VAL A 121 -1.12 7.58 -1.96
C VAL A 121 0.34 7.21 -1.67
N GLY A 122 0.82 6.11 -2.26
CA GLY A 122 2.20 5.66 -2.05
C GLY A 122 3.26 6.43 -2.86
N GLY A 123 2.88 6.98 -4.01
CA GLY A 123 3.79 7.65 -4.93
C GLY A 123 3.57 9.16 -5.02
N LEU A 124 2.38 9.57 -5.48
CA LEU A 124 2.10 10.95 -5.87
C LEU A 124 1.95 11.89 -4.66
N TYR A 125 1.22 11.46 -3.63
CA TYR A 125 1.00 12.19 -2.39
C TYR A 125 2.30 12.61 -1.68
N PRO A 126 3.30 11.72 -1.45
CA PRO A 126 4.57 12.13 -0.86
C PRO A 126 5.33 13.17 -1.70
N VAL A 127 5.25 13.12 -3.03
CA VAL A 127 5.87 14.14 -3.90
C VAL A 127 5.21 15.50 -3.68
N PHE A 128 3.88 15.53 -3.65
CA PHE A 128 3.11 16.75 -3.46
C PHE A 128 3.27 17.32 -2.06
N LEU A 129 3.44 16.48 -1.03
CA LEU A 129 3.75 16.92 0.34
C LEU A 129 5.15 17.52 0.44
N ALA A 130 6.12 16.97 -0.28
CA ALA A 130 7.50 17.46 -0.23
C ALA A 130 7.66 18.89 -0.76
N LEU A 131 6.79 19.33 -1.68
CA LEU A 131 6.76 20.68 -2.25
C LEU A 131 6.54 21.79 -1.20
N PRO A 132 5.38 21.85 -0.50
CA PRO A 132 5.11 22.89 0.48
C PRO A 132 6.06 22.82 1.68
N VAL A 133 6.47 21.63 2.12
CA VAL A 133 7.40 21.49 3.24
C VAL A 133 8.78 22.07 2.90
N ASN A 134 9.35 21.72 1.76
CA ASN A 134 10.65 22.27 1.37
C ASN A 134 10.56 23.75 0.96
N GLY A 135 9.42 24.17 0.40
CA GLY A 135 9.13 25.58 0.14
C GLY A 135 9.07 26.43 1.40
N SER A 136 8.38 25.95 2.43
CA SER A 136 8.29 26.64 3.72
C SER A 136 9.66 26.78 4.39
N LEU A 137 10.51 25.74 4.30
CA LEU A 137 11.89 25.81 4.79
C LEU A 137 12.73 26.80 3.99
N ALA A 138 12.58 26.81 2.66
CA ALA A 138 13.31 27.74 1.80
C ALA A 138 12.92 29.20 2.09
N ALA A 139 11.64 29.46 2.35
CA ALA A 139 11.15 30.78 2.77
C ALA A 139 11.65 31.17 4.16
N ARG A 140 11.64 30.23 5.12
CA ARG A 140 12.03 30.51 6.51
C ARG A 140 13.53 30.73 6.69
N TYR A 141 14.35 30.05 5.89
CA TYR A 141 15.82 30.13 5.98
C TYR A 141 16.44 30.96 4.85
N GLU A 142 15.62 31.62 4.03
CA GLU A 142 16.04 32.42 2.85
C GLU A 142 17.09 31.72 1.97
N THR A 143 16.99 30.39 1.83
CA THR A 143 18.00 29.61 1.09
C THR A 143 17.83 29.68 -0.42
N ALA A 144 16.67 30.16 -0.89
CA ALA A 144 16.38 30.35 -2.30
C ALA A 144 15.62 31.67 -2.49
N LEU A 145 15.95 32.41 -3.54
CA LEU A 145 15.20 33.61 -3.94
C LEU A 145 13.80 33.16 -4.38
N LEU A 146 12.81 33.36 -3.51
CA LEU A 146 11.41 33.12 -3.86
C LEU A 146 10.96 34.21 -4.85
N PRO A 147 10.25 33.84 -5.93
CA PRO A 147 9.84 34.80 -6.95
C PRO A 147 8.86 35.81 -6.36
N ASN A 148 9.13 37.10 -6.57
CA ASN A 148 8.22 38.17 -6.18
C ASN A 148 6.99 38.19 -7.12
N LYS A 149 5.84 38.62 -6.57
CA LYS A 149 4.47 38.52 -7.11
C LYS A 149 4.39 38.57 -8.65
N GLY A 150 3.97 37.45 -9.24
CA GLY A 150 3.57 37.37 -10.66
C GLY A 150 3.75 35.99 -11.29
N ASN A 151 4.76 35.20 -10.89
CA ASN A 151 5.12 33.96 -11.61
C ASN A 151 5.44 32.75 -10.70
N ILE A 152 4.77 32.65 -9.56
CA ILE A 152 5.03 31.62 -8.54
C ILE A 152 4.75 30.20 -9.06
N LEU A 153 3.68 30.02 -9.84
CA LEU A 153 3.29 28.71 -10.37
C LEU A 153 4.34 28.18 -11.36
N SER A 154 4.78 29.04 -12.30
CA SER A 154 5.83 28.72 -13.27
C SER A 154 7.15 28.35 -12.60
N TYR A 155 7.49 29.02 -11.50
CA TYR A 155 8.65 28.67 -10.67
C TYR A 155 8.53 27.28 -10.07
N TRP A 156 7.40 26.98 -9.41
CA TRP A 156 7.13 25.66 -8.83
C TRP A 156 7.14 24.55 -9.87
N ILE A 157 6.57 24.78 -11.05
CA ILE A 157 6.60 23.81 -12.17
C ILE A 157 8.04 23.56 -12.62
N ARG A 158 8.86 24.61 -12.77
CA ARG A 158 10.26 24.50 -13.18
C ARG A 158 11.10 23.73 -12.15
N VAL A 159 10.87 23.97 -10.86
CA VAL A 159 11.52 23.28 -9.73
C VAL A 159 11.08 21.82 -9.63
N SER A 160 9.79 21.55 -9.86
CA SER A 160 9.21 20.21 -9.76
C SER A 160 9.59 19.29 -10.92
N LYS A 161 9.74 19.83 -12.13
CA LYS A 161 10.02 19.07 -13.36
C LYS A 161 11.20 18.08 -13.24
N PRO A 162 12.40 18.46 -12.75
CA PRO A 162 13.50 17.50 -12.58
C PRO A 162 13.26 16.49 -11.47
N VAL A 163 12.47 16.84 -10.44
CA VAL A 163 12.14 15.94 -9.32
C VAL A 163 11.16 14.88 -9.78
N PHE A 164 10.06 15.27 -10.43
CA PHE A 164 9.08 14.34 -10.99
C PHE A 164 9.71 13.39 -12.00
N ARG A 165 10.64 13.87 -12.84
CA ARG A 165 11.34 13.01 -13.81
C ARG A 165 12.16 11.91 -13.13
N LYS A 166 12.79 12.21 -11.99
CA LYS A 166 13.55 11.22 -11.20
C LYS A 166 12.65 10.32 -10.35
N MET A 167 11.52 10.85 -9.89
CA MET A 167 10.56 10.10 -9.08
C MET A 167 9.60 9.23 -9.91
N LEU A 168 9.54 9.43 -11.23
CA LEU A 168 8.75 8.56 -12.11
C LEU A 168 9.11 7.08 -11.94
N PHE A 169 10.40 6.76 -11.84
CA PHE A 169 10.86 5.38 -11.68
C PHE A 169 10.39 4.73 -10.35
N PRO A 170 10.64 5.31 -9.16
CA PRO A 170 10.14 4.74 -7.91
C PRO A 170 8.61 4.72 -7.84
N ILE A 171 7.90 5.69 -8.44
CA ILE A 171 6.42 5.69 -8.48
C ILE A 171 5.90 4.52 -9.33
N LEU A 172 6.49 4.26 -10.49
CA LEU A 172 6.11 3.13 -11.34
C LEU A 172 6.39 1.80 -10.63
N LEU A 173 7.56 1.66 -10.01
CA LEU A 173 7.88 0.47 -9.22
C LEU A 173 6.89 0.27 -8.05
N GLN A 174 6.57 1.33 -7.32
CA GLN A 174 5.59 1.29 -6.23
C GLN A 174 4.21 0.84 -6.72
N THR A 175 3.78 1.36 -7.87
CA THR A 175 2.49 1.04 -8.50
C THR A 175 2.42 -0.44 -8.90
N VAL A 176 3.44 -0.92 -9.62
CA VAL A 176 3.53 -2.32 -10.07
C VAL A 176 3.62 -3.26 -8.86
N PHE A 177 4.43 -2.92 -7.86
CA PHE A 177 4.56 -3.70 -6.64
C PHE A 177 3.25 -3.78 -5.86
N SER A 178 2.55 -2.64 -5.69
CA SER A 178 1.26 -2.59 -5.00
C SER A 178 0.19 -3.41 -5.73
N ALA A 179 0.13 -3.32 -7.07
CA ALA A 179 -0.77 -4.11 -7.91
C ALA A 179 -0.46 -5.62 -7.83
N TYR A 180 0.82 -5.99 -7.86
CA TYR A 180 1.27 -7.37 -7.71
C TYR A 180 0.84 -7.95 -6.36
N LEU A 181 1.08 -7.22 -5.26
CA LEU A 181 0.64 -7.65 -3.93
C LEU A 181 -0.87 -7.80 -3.84
N GLY A 182 -1.65 -6.86 -4.40
CA GLY A 182 -3.10 -6.98 -4.45
C GLY A 182 -3.58 -8.22 -5.21
N SER A 183 -2.93 -8.58 -6.33
CA SER A 183 -3.23 -9.82 -7.06
C SER A 183 -2.94 -11.09 -6.24
N LYS A 184 -1.85 -11.08 -5.45
CA LYS A 184 -1.45 -12.20 -4.60
C LYS A 184 -2.40 -12.37 -3.41
N GLN A 185 -2.81 -11.26 -2.81
CA GLN A 185 -3.82 -11.23 -1.75
C GLN A 185 -5.16 -11.75 -2.23
N TYR A 186 -5.59 -11.37 -3.44
CA TYR A 186 -6.80 -11.92 -4.06
C TYR A 186 -6.75 -13.44 -4.26
N LYS A 187 -5.63 -13.97 -4.77
CA LYS A 187 -5.46 -15.44 -4.95
C LYS A 187 -5.53 -16.21 -3.64
N LEU A 188 -4.95 -15.67 -2.56
CA LEU A 188 -5.05 -16.31 -1.25
C LEU A 188 -6.45 -16.18 -0.66
N LEU A 189 -7.12 -15.05 -0.86
CA LEU A 189 -8.50 -14.85 -0.42
C LEU A 189 -9.46 -15.85 -1.09
N ILE A 190 -9.40 -15.99 -2.41
CA ILE A 190 -10.26 -16.93 -3.15
C ILE A 190 -9.97 -18.37 -2.74
N LYS A 191 -8.70 -18.74 -2.50
CA LYS A 191 -8.34 -20.03 -1.93
C LYS A 191 -8.98 -20.22 -0.55
N ALA A 192 -8.82 -19.27 0.35
CA ALA A 192 -9.42 -19.32 1.69
C ALA A 192 -10.95 -19.41 1.66
N LEU A 193 -11.61 -18.76 0.71
CA LEU A 193 -13.07 -18.78 0.54
C LEU A 193 -13.59 -20.10 -0.05
N HIS A 194 -12.80 -20.76 -0.92
CA HIS A 194 -13.14 -22.07 -1.47
C HIS A 194 -12.82 -23.23 -0.52
N LEU A 195 -12.12 -22.99 0.60
CA LEU A 195 -12.08 -23.96 1.68
C LEU A 195 -13.46 -23.95 2.36
N PRO A 196 -14.19 -25.08 2.41
CA PRO A 196 -15.52 -25.14 3.00
C PRO A 196 -15.50 -24.67 4.47
N GLU A 197 -16.53 -23.95 4.91
CA GLU A 197 -16.65 -23.39 6.27
C GLU A 197 -16.46 -24.46 7.36
N PRO A 198 -15.93 -24.08 8.55
CA PRO A 198 -15.97 -24.93 9.72
C PRO A 198 -17.37 -24.89 10.35
N GLY A 199 -18.09 -26.00 10.28
CA GLY A 199 -19.26 -26.24 11.13
C GLY A 199 -20.54 -25.57 10.67
N GLN A 200 -21.21 -26.18 9.69
CA GLN A 200 -22.67 -26.12 9.66
C GLN A 200 -23.17 -27.54 10.02
N GLU A 201 -23.28 -27.78 11.32
CA GLU A 201 -24.14 -28.85 11.83
C GLU A 201 -25.57 -28.49 11.39
N ILE A 202 -26.00 -29.09 10.29
CA ILE A 202 -27.42 -29.10 9.92
C ILE A 202 -28.02 -30.22 10.74
N HIS A 203 -28.77 -29.83 11.77
CA HIS A 203 -29.58 -30.68 12.63
C HIS A 203 -30.47 -31.66 11.86
#